data_AF-A0A9E1DUK2-F1
#
_entry.id   AF-A0A9E1DUK2-F1
#
_cell.length_a   1.000
_cell.length_b   1.000
_cell.length_c   1.000
_cell.angle_alpha   90.00
_cell.angle_beta   90.00
_cell.angle_gamma   90.00
#
_symmetry.space_group_name_H-M   'P 1'
#
loop_
_entity.id
_entity.type
_entity.pdbx_description
1 polymer ?
#
loop_
_entity_poly.entity_id
_entity_poly.type
_entity_poly.pdbx_seq_one_letter_code
_entity_poly.pdbx_strand_id
1 'polypeptide(L)'
;MKKFTSRSLATFLFLGFAVSAGAATAKTVAKTVAKTTVKSTPAGPAPEVMPPPSAEEYQAAIAAAEERGGRKVATTESRNETTNFSDSFIALRKRVFAAKTPEDLHSILRDLDNDAFYNTLGDDAKFAAAQMAPLIAFNGFFNRAIDWIEPTPITRLGAVATLRAVGAGVMTYLPTDQWKAGMKYLTVPNTGTGKPITNELEFHDFLNNEVRPKLGKARDRLHALNFANKTVYFDAKIFYADADFFSDQDRFIRMGEAERHAALSNVHYALSSLCSLNAYNLNGLFSAIDTLSKKFGYGSAFRYNPEVTTDRVRFDVLRAQNNRTGLFDLREGGQGWMNSAYADLKWAVAEASYSWAELRRRQNDESTFGNLLDPRGTTPIARMMTTGLHNLSYVTTVDKTYSNTAKDGSKVDGVTSAVVSNESAKIDLASFYHSAPKSLVDLFPLKDGFDTAPYNRTMTVEIVDKDGKSVLNAKGEKTWSKPKPYHDFTAGRAIKWDVKKYETLFPELKGLSEKDAQKRIPQIARVLSQSWGGWLVGMPMASLIL
;
A
#
# COMPACT_ATOMS: atom_id res chain seq x y z
N MET A 1 -8.96 14.76 21.47
CA MET A 1 -9.16 14.21 20.11
C MET A 1 -7.79 14.03 19.46
N LYS A 2 -7.35 12.78 19.26
CA LYS A 2 -5.98 12.47 18.79
C LYS A 2 -5.88 12.76 17.28
N LYS A 3 -4.86 13.54 16.91
CA LYS A 3 -4.55 14.04 15.56
C LYS A 3 -4.52 12.88 14.54
N PHE A 4 -5.58 12.74 13.76
CA PHE A 4 -5.59 11.96 12.53
C PHE A 4 -4.90 12.83 11.47
N THR A 5 -3.64 12.54 11.15
CA THR A 5 -2.88 13.34 10.16
C THR A 5 -3.30 12.96 8.75
N SER A 6 -3.33 13.93 7.85
CA SER A 6 -3.71 13.87 6.43
C SER A 6 -2.91 12.86 5.57
N ARG A 7 -1.88 12.23 6.14
CA ARG A 7 -1.06 11.16 5.54
C ARG A 7 -1.84 9.92 5.14
N SER A 8 -3.02 9.72 5.72
CA SER A 8 -3.83 8.53 5.51
C SER A 8 -4.59 8.54 4.18
N LEU A 9 -5.06 9.69 3.69
CA LEU A 9 -6.18 9.71 2.73
C LEU A 9 -5.75 9.52 1.25
N ALA A 10 -4.64 10.12 0.82
CA ALA A 10 -4.09 9.91 -0.53
C ALA A 10 -3.54 8.48 -0.71
N THR A 11 -2.90 7.95 0.35
CA THR A 11 -2.46 6.55 0.44
C THR A 11 -3.67 5.60 0.55
N PHE A 12 -4.76 5.97 1.24
CA PHE A 12 -6.01 5.20 1.28
C PHE A 12 -6.71 5.14 -0.08
N LEU A 13 -6.65 6.21 -0.88
CA LEU A 13 -7.22 6.23 -2.24
C LEU A 13 -6.43 5.34 -3.21
N PHE A 14 -5.11 5.20 -3.02
CA PHE A 14 -4.26 4.35 -3.87
C PHE A 14 -4.10 2.89 -3.38
N LEU A 15 -4.14 2.62 -2.07
CA LEU A 15 -3.95 1.27 -1.49
C LEU A 15 -5.22 0.65 -0.88
N GLY A 16 -6.25 1.44 -0.57
CA GLY A 16 -7.48 0.95 0.07
C GLY A 16 -8.34 0.05 -0.82
N PHE A 17 -8.13 0.05 -2.13
CA PHE A 17 -8.92 -0.74 -3.08
C PHE A 17 -8.52 -2.22 -3.18
N ALA A 18 -7.37 -2.63 -2.63
CA ALA A 18 -6.99 -4.04 -2.61
C ALA A 18 -7.70 -4.85 -1.49
N VAL A 19 -8.26 -4.19 -0.46
CA VAL A 19 -8.80 -4.88 0.73
C VAL A 19 -9.99 -4.12 1.32
N SER A 20 -11.20 -4.26 0.77
CA SER A 20 -12.45 -4.06 1.53
C SER A 20 -13.72 -4.35 0.69
N ALA A 21 -14.05 -5.63 0.49
CA ALA A 21 -15.39 -6.00 0.02
C ALA A 21 -16.25 -6.47 1.19
N GLY A 22 -17.25 -5.67 1.57
CA GLY A 22 -18.18 -5.97 2.67
C GLY A 22 -19.60 -5.43 2.44
N ALA A 23 -20.54 -6.38 2.32
CA ALA A 23 -21.99 -6.35 2.55
C ALA A 23 -22.94 -5.48 1.68
N ALA A 24 -23.68 -6.15 0.79
CA ALA A 24 -25.09 -5.95 0.42
C ALA A 24 -25.52 -6.93 -0.69
N THR A 25 -26.78 -7.35 -0.65
CA THR A 25 -27.36 -8.48 -1.40
C THR A 25 -27.71 -8.19 -2.86
N ALA A 26 -27.31 -9.05 -3.79
CA ALA A 26 -27.88 -9.12 -5.14
C ALA A 26 -27.93 -10.58 -5.64
N LYS A 27 -29.12 -11.06 -6.01
CA LYS A 27 -29.30 -12.30 -6.78
C LYS A 27 -28.92 -12.01 -8.24
N THR A 28 -27.99 -12.77 -8.83
CA THR A 28 -27.83 -12.79 -10.29
C THR A 28 -27.54 -14.20 -10.80
N VAL A 29 -28.19 -14.50 -11.93
CA VAL A 29 -28.16 -15.72 -12.73
C VAL A 29 -26.80 -15.85 -13.44
N ALA A 30 -26.14 -16.99 -13.31
CA ALA A 30 -24.88 -17.27 -13.99
C ALA A 30 -25.13 -17.71 -15.43
N LYS A 31 -24.61 -16.96 -16.42
CA LYS A 31 -24.47 -17.42 -17.81
C LYS A 31 -23.13 -18.15 -17.93
N THR A 32 -23.17 -19.35 -18.51
CA THR A 32 -22.01 -20.19 -18.78
C THR A 32 -21.08 -19.50 -19.79
N VAL A 33 -19.96 -18.95 -19.32
CA VAL A 33 -18.92 -18.39 -20.21
C VAL A 33 -18.05 -19.54 -20.71
N ALA A 34 -17.97 -19.70 -22.03
CA ALA A 34 -17.15 -20.69 -22.70
C ALA A 34 -15.67 -20.56 -22.31
N LYS A 35 -14.97 -21.69 -22.29
CA LYS A 35 -13.59 -21.85 -21.84
C LYS A 35 -12.61 -21.40 -22.94
N THR A 36 -12.56 -20.10 -23.23
CA THR A 36 -11.54 -19.54 -24.12
C THR A 36 -10.29 -19.28 -23.30
N THR A 37 -9.20 -20.00 -23.58
CA THR A 37 -7.88 -19.71 -23.01
C THR A 37 -7.43 -18.37 -23.59
N VAL A 38 -7.52 -17.30 -22.79
CA VAL A 38 -7.07 -15.97 -23.20
C VAL A 38 -5.54 -15.97 -23.14
N LYS A 39 -4.88 -15.78 -24.27
CA LYS A 39 -3.42 -15.56 -24.30
C LYS A 39 -3.11 -14.26 -23.56
N SER A 40 -2.08 -14.25 -22.71
CA SER A 40 -1.64 -13.04 -22.02
C SER A 40 -1.23 -11.98 -23.04
N THR A 41 -1.69 -10.75 -22.84
CA THR A 41 -1.28 -9.64 -23.71
C THR A 41 0.13 -9.20 -23.34
N PRO A 42 1.03 -8.97 -24.33
CA PRO A 42 2.36 -8.43 -24.05
C PRO A 42 2.28 -7.16 -23.21
N ALA A 43 3.25 -6.96 -22.33
CA ALA A 43 3.46 -5.67 -21.69
C ALA A 43 3.95 -4.67 -22.74
N GLY A 44 3.54 -3.41 -22.61
CA GLY A 44 4.15 -2.33 -23.38
C GLY A 44 5.66 -2.22 -23.10
N PRO A 45 6.39 -1.35 -23.79
CA PRO A 45 7.81 -1.13 -23.47
C PRO A 45 7.96 -0.75 -22.01
N ALA A 46 8.93 -1.37 -21.34
CA ALA A 46 9.25 -1.01 -19.97
C ALA A 46 9.65 0.47 -19.92
N PRO A 47 9.13 1.21 -18.94
CA PRO A 47 9.34 2.63 -18.97
C PRO A 47 10.72 2.99 -18.42
N GLU A 48 11.27 4.08 -18.95
CA GLU A 48 12.49 4.66 -18.42
C GLU A 48 12.25 5.17 -16.97
N VAL A 49 13.25 4.90 -16.14
CA VAL A 49 13.27 5.24 -14.71
C VAL A 49 14.56 5.98 -14.42
N MET A 50 14.48 6.94 -13.50
CA MET A 50 15.66 7.65 -13.03
C MET A 50 16.61 6.62 -12.38
N PRO A 51 17.93 6.64 -12.70
CA PRO A 51 18.86 5.74 -12.05
C PRO A 51 18.82 5.98 -10.53
N PRO A 52 18.75 4.92 -9.70
CA PRO A 52 18.76 5.06 -8.24
C PRO A 52 20.09 5.66 -7.77
N PRO A 53 20.12 6.33 -6.60
CA PRO A 53 21.37 6.87 -6.07
C PRO A 53 22.37 5.73 -5.84
N SER A 54 23.64 6.01 -6.13
CA SER A 54 24.77 5.18 -5.69
C SER A 54 24.82 5.11 -4.16
N ALA A 55 25.58 4.17 -3.62
CA ALA A 55 25.76 4.06 -2.17
C ALA A 55 26.40 5.33 -1.61
N GLU A 56 27.38 5.89 -2.32
CA GLU A 56 28.07 7.12 -1.95
C GLU A 56 27.11 8.33 -1.95
N GLU A 57 26.31 8.50 -3.00
CA GLU A 57 25.29 9.56 -3.07
C GLU A 57 24.24 9.40 -1.98
N TYR A 58 23.81 8.17 -1.69
CA TYR A 58 22.87 7.90 -0.62
C TYR A 58 23.43 8.29 0.76
N GLN A 59 24.66 7.90 1.09
CA GLN A 59 25.28 8.27 2.37
C GLN A 59 25.49 9.79 2.48
N ALA A 60 25.92 10.44 1.40
CA ALA A 60 26.08 11.89 1.37
C ALA A 60 24.74 12.62 1.60
N ALA A 61 23.66 12.15 0.97
CA ALA A 61 22.32 12.71 1.16
C ALA A 61 21.77 12.48 2.57
N ILE A 62 22.02 11.31 3.18
CA ILE A 62 21.68 11.04 4.59
C ILE A 62 22.44 12.00 5.50
N ALA A 63 23.76 12.15 5.34
CA ALA A 63 24.56 13.05 6.16
C ALA A 63 24.08 14.51 6.02
N ALA A 64 23.74 14.96 4.81
CA ALA A 64 23.19 16.29 4.57
C ALA A 64 21.80 16.48 5.22
N ALA A 65 20.92 15.48 5.15
CA ALA A 65 19.61 15.51 5.81
C ALA A 65 19.74 15.56 7.34
N GLU A 66 20.67 14.78 7.88
CA GLU A 66 21.01 14.77 9.30
C GLU A 66 21.60 16.11 9.79
N GLU A 67 22.45 16.75 8.98
CA GLU A 67 22.99 18.09 9.28
C GLU A 67 21.86 19.13 9.32
N ARG A 68 20.96 19.13 8.32
CA ARG A 68 19.78 20.00 8.30
C ARG A 68 18.83 19.74 9.45
N GLY A 69 18.67 18.47 9.85
CA GLY A 69 17.86 18.06 11.00
C GLY A 69 18.36 18.65 12.32
N GLY A 70 19.67 18.89 12.44
CA GLY A 70 20.30 19.46 13.63
C GLY A 70 20.23 21.01 13.74
N ARG A 71 19.80 21.71 12.69
CA ARG A 71 19.69 23.17 12.71
C ARG A 71 18.41 23.60 13.43
N LYS A 72 18.52 24.54 14.38
CA LYS A 72 17.36 25.17 15.04
C LYS A 72 16.54 25.95 14.02
N VAL A 73 15.24 25.72 13.97
CA VAL A 73 14.33 26.48 13.09
C VAL A 73 13.85 27.72 13.85
N ALA A 74 13.96 28.91 13.25
CA ALA A 74 13.49 30.14 13.86
C ALA A 74 11.97 30.05 14.18
N THR A 75 11.62 30.36 15.42
CA THR A 75 10.23 30.51 15.87
C THR A 75 9.73 31.89 15.46
N THR A 76 9.12 31.99 14.28
CA THR A 76 8.36 33.19 13.91
C THR A 76 7.02 33.15 14.62
N GLU A 77 6.86 34.02 15.62
CA GLU A 77 5.68 34.10 16.50
C GLU A 77 4.44 34.71 15.84
N SER A 78 4.56 35.39 14.69
CA SER A 78 3.41 35.84 13.90
C SER A 78 3.34 35.10 12.57
N ARG A 79 2.23 34.37 12.34
CA ARG A 79 1.95 33.71 11.06
C ARG A 79 0.93 34.54 10.28
N ASN A 80 1.40 35.55 9.54
CA ASN A 80 0.55 36.35 8.66
C ASN A 80 0.48 35.71 7.25
N GLU A 81 -0.74 35.55 6.70
CA GLU A 81 -0.96 35.00 5.36
C GLU A 81 -0.20 35.76 4.27
N THR A 82 -0.16 37.10 4.35
CA THR A 82 0.44 37.93 3.30
C THR A 82 1.96 37.89 3.30
N THR A 83 2.59 37.36 4.34
CA THR A 83 4.07 37.29 4.46
C THR A 83 4.62 35.87 4.29
N ASN A 84 3.78 34.84 4.47
CA ASN A 84 4.22 33.45 4.56
C ASN A 84 3.90 32.60 3.31
N PHE A 85 2.99 33.06 2.46
CA PHE A 85 2.59 32.37 1.24
C PHE A 85 2.94 33.19 0.02
N SER A 86 3.27 32.51 -1.08
CA SER A 86 3.32 33.18 -2.36
C SER A 86 1.92 33.61 -2.79
N ASP A 87 1.82 34.73 -3.52
CA ASP A 87 0.54 35.18 -4.11
C ASP A 87 -0.09 34.07 -4.96
N SER A 88 0.75 33.29 -5.65
CA SER A 88 0.31 32.15 -6.45
C SER A 88 -0.31 31.03 -5.63
N PHE A 89 0.16 30.78 -4.39
CA PHE A 89 -0.44 29.79 -3.49
C PHE A 89 -1.78 30.28 -2.95
N ILE A 90 -1.85 31.55 -2.55
CA ILE A 90 -3.12 32.17 -2.12
C ILE A 90 -4.15 32.12 -3.25
N ALA A 91 -3.75 32.43 -4.48
CA ALA A 91 -4.60 32.34 -5.67
C ALA A 91 -5.03 30.89 -5.95
N LEU A 92 -4.10 29.93 -5.90
CA LEU A 92 -4.41 28.51 -6.07
C LEU A 92 -5.41 28.03 -5.01
N ARG A 93 -5.20 28.34 -3.73
CA ARG A 93 -6.11 28.01 -2.64
C ARG A 93 -7.51 28.57 -2.89
N LYS A 94 -7.62 29.85 -3.27
CA LYS A 94 -8.90 30.49 -3.62
C LYS A 94 -9.59 29.78 -4.80
N ARG A 95 -8.84 29.38 -5.82
CA ARG A 95 -9.39 28.61 -6.94
C ARG A 95 -9.93 27.25 -6.50
N VAL A 96 -9.15 26.51 -5.71
CA VAL A 96 -9.60 25.23 -5.14
C VAL A 96 -10.86 25.43 -4.29
N PHE A 97 -10.94 26.53 -3.52
CA PHE A 97 -12.11 26.86 -2.71
C PHE A 97 -13.35 27.15 -3.53
N ALA A 98 -13.18 27.78 -4.68
CA ALA A 98 -14.27 28.06 -5.59
C ALA A 98 -14.75 26.81 -6.35
N ALA A 99 -14.03 25.69 -6.32
CA ALA A 99 -14.43 24.47 -7.03
C ALA A 99 -15.63 23.81 -6.35
N LYS A 100 -16.80 23.87 -7.00
CA LYS A 100 -18.05 23.27 -6.51
C LYS A 100 -18.51 22.11 -7.38
N THR A 101 -17.97 22.00 -8.59
CA THR A 101 -18.32 20.98 -9.58
C THR A 101 -17.10 20.19 -10.02
N PRO A 102 -17.29 18.98 -10.59
CA PRO A 102 -16.21 18.24 -11.23
C PRO A 102 -15.52 19.01 -12.36
N GLU A 103 -16.27 19.83 -13.11
CA GLU A 103 -15.75 20.67 -14.20
C GLU A 103 -14.80 21.75 -13.68
N ASP A 104 -15.14 22.40 -12.57
CA ASP A 104 -14.25 23.37 -11.92
C ASP A 104 -12.93 22.70 -11.51
N LEU A 105 -13.03 21.52 -10.89
CA LEU A 105 -11.86 20.75 -10.48
C LEU A 105 -11.04 20.28 -11.68
N HIS A 106 -11.68 19.81 -12.76
CA HIS A 106 -11.00 19.42 -13.99
C HIS A 106 -10.19 20.57 -14.58
N SER A 107 -10.78 21.76 -14.63
CA SER A 107 -10.12 22.98 -15.14
C SER A 107 -8.89 23.32 -14.30
N ILE A 108 -9.00 23.27 -12.97
CA ILE A 108 -7.86 23.49 -12.05
C ILE A 108 -6.77 22.44 -12.28
N LEU A 109 -7.12 21.14 -12.30
CA LEU A 109 -6.16 20.05 -12.47
C LEU A 109 -5.44 20.12 -13.83
N ARG A 110 -6.15 20.52 -14.90
CA ARG A 110 -5.58 20.73 -16.23
C ARG A 110 -4.55 21.85 -16.23
N ASP A 111 -4.84 22.97 -15.57
CA ASP A 111 -3.88 24.06 -15.45
C ASP A 111 -2.65 23.61 -14.64
N LEU A 112 -2.85 22.91 -13.52
CA LEU A 112 -1.74 22.41 -12.71
C LEU A 112 -0.88 21.38 -13.47
N ASP A 113 -1.47 20.59 -14.36
CA ASP A 113 -0.76 19.65 -15.23
C ASP A 113 0.01 20.35 -16.37
N ASN A 114 -0.35 21.59 -16.74
CA ASN A 114 0.35 22.37 -17.77
C ASN A 114 1.68 22.94 -17.24
N ASP A 115 2.79 22.75 -17.96
CA ASP A 115 4.11 23.22 -17.49
C ASP A 115 4.28 24.74 -17.54
N ALA A 116 3.67 25.41 -18.52
CA ALA A 116 3.73 26.87 -18.58
C ALA A 116 3.03 27.49 -17.36
N PHE A 117 1.84 26.99 -17.00
CA PHE A 117 1.16 27.44 -15.78
C PHE A 117 1.96 27.05 -14.52
N TYR A 118 2.35 25.78 -14.38
CA TYR A 118 3.13 25.30 -13.23
C TYR A 118 4.39 26.12 -12.97
N ASN A 119 5.13 26.52 -14.02
CA ASN A 119 6.38 27.25 -13.87
C ASN A 119 6.20 28.67 -13.34
N THR A 120 5.00 29.27 -13.49
CA THR A 120 4.65 30.58 -12.91
C THR A 120 4.38 30.54 -11.40
N LEU A 121 4.20 29.35 -10.82
CA LEU A 121 3.89 29.18 -9.41
C LEU A 121 5.15 29.37 -8.53
N GLY A 122 4.93 29.93 -7.33
CA GLY A 122 5.89 29.90 -6.23
C GLY A 122 6.06 28.50 -5.65
N ASP A 123 7.10 28.28 -4.85
CA ASP A 123 7.52 26.94 -4.43
C ASP A 123 6.49 26.18 -3.58
N ASP A 124 5.74 26.88 -2.73
CA ASP A 124 4.59 26.35 -1.98
C ASP A 124 3.48 25.86 -2.91
N ALA A 125 3.11 26.69 -3.89
CA ALA A 125 2.11 26.37 -4.91
C ALA A 125 2.58 25.26 -5.83
N LYS A 126 3.86 25.23 -6.22
CA LYS A 126 4.48 24.15 -6.99
C LYS A 126 4.45 22.81 -6.25
N PHE A 127 4.69 22.82 -4.93
CA PHE A 127 4.62 21.61 -4.12
C PHE A 127 3.20 21.05 -4.04
N ALA A 128 2.21 21.91 -3.80
CA ALA A 128 0.80 21.51 -3.80
C ALA A 128 0.36 21.03 -5.19
N ALA A 129 0.71 21.77 -6.23
CA ALA A 129 0.38 21.45 -7.63
C ALA A 129 0.96 20.10 -8.06
N ALA A 130 2.20 19.77 -7.69
CA ALA A 130 2.84 18.50 -8.05
C ALA A 130 2.12 17.29 -7.44
N GLN A 131 1.52 17.43 -6.25
CA GLN A 131 0.76 16.37 -5.60
C GLN A 131 -0.68 16.26 -6.11
N MET A 132 -1.30 17.37 -6.51
CA MET A 132 -2.69 17.40 -6.99
C MET A 132 -2.80 17.04 -8.47
N ALA A 133 -1.89 17.52 -9.32
CA ALA A 133 -1.97 17.35 -10.78
C ALA A 133 -2.17 15.89 -11.24
N PRO A 134 -1.57 14.85 -10.62
CA PRO A 134 -1.81 13.47 -11.02
C PRO A 134 -3.27 13.01 -10.93
N LEU A 135 -4.10 13.66 -10.12
CA LEU A 135 -5.53 13.36 -10.03
C LEU A 135 -6.25 13.54 -11.37
N ILE A 136 -5.69 14.35 -12.29
CA ILE A 136 -6.31 14.58 -13.61
C ILE A 136 -6.59 13.27 -14.36
N ALA A 137 -5.70 12.27 -14.23
CA ALA A 137 -5.82 10.97 -14.88
C ALA A 137 -7.07 10.19 -14.42
N PHE A 138 -7.58 10.46 -13.22
CA PHE A 138 -8.67 9.68 -12.62
C PHE A 138 -10.07 10.24 -12.92
N ASN A 139 -10.20 11.13 -13.90
CA ASN A 139 -11.48 11.69 -14.32
C ASN A 139 -12.47 10.59 -14.71
N GLY A 140 -13.55 10.44 -13.94
CA GLY A 140 -14.59 9.45 -14.13
C GLY A 140 -14.10 8.00 -14.07
N PHE A 141 -12.97 7.71 -13.42
CA PHE A 141 -12.35 6.37 -13.43
C PHE A 141 -13.34 5.24 -13.09
N PHE A 142 -14.14 5.39 -12.02
CA PHE A 142 -15.08 4.33 -11.65
C PHE A 142 -16.22 4.14 -12.65
N ASN A 143 -16.63 5.22 -13.32
CA ASN A 143 -17.59 5.13 -14.40
C ASN A 143 -16.97 4.43 -15.62
N ARG A 144 -15.72 4.76 -15.97
CA ARG A 144 -15.00 4.13 -17.08
C ARG A 144 -14.83 2.62 -16.84
N ALA A 145 -14.55 2.21 -15.60
CA ALA A 145 -14.32 0.81 -15.24
C ALA A 145 -15.59 -0.01 -14.94
N ILE A 146 -16.79 0.58 -15.08
CA ILE A 146 -18.04 -0.08 -14.66
C ILE A 146 -18.28 -1.38 -15.42
N ASP A 147 -18.08 -1.40 -16.74
CA ASP A 147 -18.34 -2.57 -17.60
C ASP A 147 -17.38 -3.73 -17.30
N TRP A 148 -16.19 -3.44 -16.78
CA TRP A 148 -15.23 -4.46 -16.39
C TRP A 148 -15.52 -5.03 -14.99
N ILE A 149 -15.98 -4.19 -14.07
CA ILE A 149 -16.24 -4.55 -12.67
C ILE A 149 -17.64 -5.19 -12.50
N GLU A 150 -18.65 -4.63 -13.14
CA GLU A 150 -20.07 -4.97 -12.98
C GLU A 150 -20.41 -6.45 -13.21
N PRO A 151 -19.82 -7.16 -14.19
CA PRO A 151 -20.11 -8.57 -14.42
C PRO A 151 -19.78 -9.49 -13.24
N THR A 152 -19.02 -9.00 -12.25
CA THR A 152 -18.65 -9.74 -11.04
C THR A 152 -19.36 -9.16 -9.81
N PRO A 153 -20.51 -9.73 -9.38
CA PRO A 153 -21.38 -9.11 -8.38
C PRO A 153 -20.70 -8.77 -7.04
N ILE A 154 -19.81 -9.63 -6.57
CA ILE A 154 -19.04 -9.37 -5.34
C ILE A 154 -18.02 -8.25 -5.55
N THR A 155 -17.27 -8.25 -6.65
CA THR A 155 -16.32 -7.17 -6.94
C THR A 155 -17.05 -5.83 -7.05
N ARG A 156 -18.19 -5.80 -7.76
CA ARG A 156 -19.06 -4.62 -7.83
C ARG A 156 -19.50 -4.17 -6.45
N LEU A 157 -19.97 -5.11 -5.62
CA LEU A 157 -20.36 -4.81 -4.25
C LEU A 157 -19.19 -4.22 -3.46
N GLY A 158 -18.00 -4.82 -3.56
CA GLY A 158 -16.81 -4.34 -2.89
C GLY A 158 -16.42 -2.94 -3.33
N ALA A 159 -16.35 -2.70 -4.64
CA ALA A 159 -16.10 -1.37 -5.19
C ALA A 159 -17.11 -0.34 -4.68
N VAL A 160 -18.41 -0.66 -4.68
CA VAL A 160 -19.47 0.22 -4.16
C VAL A 160 -19.32 0.44 -2.66
N ALA A 161 -19.02 -0.59 -1.87
CA ALA A 161 -18.83 -0.50 -0.43
C ALA A 161 -17.60 0.35 -0.09
N THR A 162 -16.46 0.15 -0.74
CA THR A 162 -15.26 0.98 -0.61
C THR A 162 -15.55 2.42 -1.00
N LEU A 163 -16.22 2.67 -2.14
CA LEU A 163 -16.60 4.01 -2.57
C LEU A 163 -17.53 4.71 -1.57
N ARG A 164 -18.50 3.98 -1.00
CA ARG A 164 -19.38 4.50 0.05
C ARG A 164 -18.61 4.79 1.33
N ALA A 165 -17.69 3.91 1.75
CA ALA A 165 -16.88 4.11 2.94
C ALA A 165 -15.92 5.29 2.78
N VAL A 166 -15.25 5.41 1.63
CA VAL A 166 -14.40 6.56 1.29
C VAL A 166 -15.25 7.83 1.22
N GLY A 167 -16.37 7.81 0.51
CA GLY A 167 -17.28 8.95 0.42
C GLY A 167 -17.81 9.38 1.79
N ALA A 168 -18.25 8.44 2.63
CA ALA A 168 -18.69 8.72 3.99
C ALA A 168 -17.54 9.26 4.86
N GLY A 169 -16.34 8.69 4.77
CA GLY A 169 -15.17 9.16 5.51
C GLY A 169 -14.77 10.57 5.10
N VAL A 170 -14.64 10.82 3.80
CA VAL A 170 -14.38 12.15 3.23
C VAL A 170 -15.44 13.13 3.70
N MET A 171 -16.73 12.80 3.59
CA MET A 171 -17.81 13.69 4.01
C MET A 171 -17.93 13.84 5.53
N THR A 172 -17.37 12.91 6.32
CA THR A 172 -17.36 13.01 7.79
C THR A 172 -16.23 13.93 8.26
N TYR A 173 -15.04 13.77 7.70
CA TYR A 173 -13.84 14.50 8.14
C TYR A 173 -13.60 15.80 7.36
N LEU A 174 -14.13 15.89 6.15
CA LEU A 174 -13.90 16.97 5.18
C LEU A 174 -15.22 17.31 4.44
N PRO A 175 -16.29 17.75 5.14
CA PRO A 175 -17.65 17.94 4.60
C PRO A 175 -17.82 19.11 3.62
N THR A 176 -16.80 19.45 2.83
CA THR A 176 -16.78 20.65 2.00
C THR A 176 -17.23 20.35 0.56
N ASP A 177 -17.70 21.38 -0.16
CA ASP A 177 -18.14 21.19 -1.55
C ASP A 177 -17.00 20.79 -2.49
N GLN A 178 -15.77 21.20 -2.20
CA GLN A 178 -14.58 20.84 -2.97
C GLN A 178 -14.33 19.32 -2.91
N TRP A 179 -14.53 18.71 -1.73
CA TRP A 179 -14.41 17.27 -1.58
C TRP A 179 -15.58 16.50 -2.20
N LYS A 180 -16.80 17.05 -2.16
CA LYS A 180 -17.92 16.51 -2.94
C LYS A 180 -17.62 16.54 -4.44
N ALA A 181 -17.08 17.65 -4.93
CA ALA A 181 -16.64 17.80 -6.32
C ALA A 181 -15.54 16.79 -6.67
N GLY A 182 -14.56 16.59 -5.79
CA GLY A 182 -13.52 15.57 -5.94
C GLY A 182 -14.06 14.15 -6.00
N MET A 183 -15.00 13.79 -5.11
CA MET A 183 -15.63 12.47 -5.15
C MET A 183 -16.43 12.26 -6.43
N LYS A 184 -17.19 13.27 -6.88
CA LYS A 184 -17.90 13.22 -8.16
C LYS A 184 -16.93 13.15 -9.35
N TYR A 185 -15.81 13.87 -9.30
CA TYR A 185 -14.78 13.84 -10.33
C TYR A 185 -14.23 12.44 -10.57
N LEU A 186 -14.06 11.64 -9.51
CA LEU A 186 -13.60 10.26 -9.61
C LEU A 186 -14.69 9.29 -10.09
N THR A 187 -15.95 9.55 -9.77
CA THR A 187 -17.03 8.55 -9.83
C THR A 187 -18.07 8.78 -10.92
N VAL A 188 -18.26 10.02 -11.37
CA VAL A 188 -19.27 10.42 -12.36
C VAL A 188 -18.54 10.81 -13.65
N PRO A 189 -19.09 10.49 -14.84
CA PRO A 189 -18.55 11.00 -16.09
C PRO A 189 -18.76 12.52 -16.18
N ASN A 190 -17.71 13.23 -16.57
CA ASN A 190 -17.66 14.69 -16.69
C ASN A 190 -16.94 15.10 -17.98
N THR A 191 -16.78 16.40 -18.21
CA THR A 191 -15.99 16.90 -19.34
C THR A 191 -14.58 16.30 -19.32
N GLY A 192 -14.15 15.72 -20.45
CA GLY A 192 -12.82 15.13 -20.59
C GLY A 192 -12.66 13.75 -19.94
N THR A 193 -13.75 13.06 -19.58
CA THR A 193 -13.66 11.65 -19.16
C THR A 193 -13.09 10.80 -20.31
N GLY A 194 -12.09 9.98 -19.97
CA GLY A 194 -11.40 9.11 -20.94
C GLY A 194 -12.27 7.94 -21.43
N LYS A 195 -11.67 7.07 -22.24
CA LYS A 195 -12.35 5.91 -22.82
C LYS A 195 -12.80 4.91 -21.73
N PRO A 196 -13.90 4.16 -21.95
CA PRO A 196 -14.27 3.03 -21.10
C PRO A 196 -13.11 2.04 -20.92
N ILE A 197 -13.09 1.40 -19.75
CA ILE A 197 -12.19 0.32 -19.36
C ILE A 197 -13.07 -0.91 -19.16
N THR A 198 -13.14 -1.74 -20.19
CA THR A 198 -14.04 -2.90 -20.31
C THR A 198 -13.31 -4.22 -20.09
N ASN A 199 -11.98 -4.20 -20.12
CA ASN A 199 -11.13 -5.37 -20.00
C ASN A 199 -9.77 -5.00 -19.37
N GLU A 200 -8.96 -6.02 -19.09
CA GLU A 200 -7.65 -5.83 -18.48
C GLU A 200 -6.67 -5.06 -19.36
N LEU A 201 -6.66 -5.29 -20.68
CA LEU A 201 -5.74 -4.60 -21.57
C LEU A 201 -5.95 -3.09 -21.49
N GLU A 202 -7.21 -2.66 -21.54
CA GLU A 202 -7.59 -1.26 -21.37
C GLU A 202 -7.24 -0.73 -19.97
N PHE A 203 -7.29 -1.58 -18.94
CA PHE A 203 -6.84 -1.19 -17.60
C PHE A 203 -5.33 -1.00 -17.53
N HIS A 204 -4.54 -1.90 -18.12
CA HIS A 204 -3.09 -1.72 -18.24
C HIS A 204 -2.73 -0.49 -19.07
N ASP A 205 -3.46 -0.22 -20.15
CA ASP A 205 -3.28 0.98 -20.97
C ASP A 205 -3.59 2.24 -20.18
N PHE A 206 -4.65 2.25 -19.37
CA PHE A 206 -4.95 3.34 -18.45
C PHE A 206 -3.79 3.58 -17.47
N LEU A 207 -3.28 2.54 -16.82
CA LEU A 207 -2.18 2.66 -15.87
C LEU A 207 -0.90 3.17 -16.54
N ASN A 208 -0.57 2.65 -17.73
CA ASN A 208 0.66 2.97 -18.45
C ASN A 208 0.61 4.35 -19.11
N ASN A 209 -0.48 4.66 -19.82
CA ASN A 209 -0.56 5.83 -20.70
C ASN A 209 -1.19 7.04 -20.04
N GLU A 210 -2.00 6.86 -19.00
CA GLU A 210 -2.69 7.96 -18.32
C GLU A 210 -2.13 8.23 -16.92
N VAL A 211 -2.01 7.21 -16.06
CA VAL A 211 -1.60 7.41 -14.66
C VAL A 211 -0.10 7.60 -14.53
N ARG A 212 0.70 6.66 -15.07
CA ARG A 212 2.15 6.67 -14.88
C ARG A 212 2.82 7.96 -15.38
N PRO A 213 2.50 8.53 -16.55
CA PRO A 213 3.17 9.75 -17.03
C PRO A 213 2.88 10.94 -16.10
N LYS A 214 1.69 11.01 -15.51
CA LYS A 214 1.34 12.07 -14.56
C LYS A 214 2.10 11.94 -13.25
N LEU A 215 2.29 10.71 -12.76
CA LEU A 215 3.14 10.44 -11.59
C LEU A 215 4.62 10.70 -11.87
N GLY A 216 5.13 10.31 -13.05
CA GLY A 216 6.50 10.63 -13.48
C GLY A 216 6.74 12.13 -13.54
N LYS A 217 5.78 12.89 -14.09
CA LYS A 217 5.82 14.35 -14.09
C LYS A 217 5.80 14.95 -12.68
N ALA A 218 4.98 14.42 -11.79
CA ALA A 218 4.94 14.84 -10.38
C ALA A 218 6.29 14.56 -9.68
N ARG A 219 6.88 13.38 -9.90
CA ARG A 219 8.22 13.02 -9.41
C ARG A 219 9.25 14.06 -9.86
N ASP A 220 9.32 14.33 -11.16
CA ASP A 220 10.34 15.24 -11.73
C ASP A 220 10.17 16.67 -11.19
N ARG A 221 8.92 17.13 -11.06
CA ARG A 221 8.57 18.42 -10.45
C ARG A 221 8.97 18.51 -8.98
N LEU A 222 8.77 17.45 -8.20
CA LEU A 222 9.16 17.40 -6.78
C LEU A 222 10.68 17.33 -6.60
N HIS A 223 11.41 16.66 -7.51
CA HIS A 223 12.88 16.66 -7.53
C HIS A 223 13.44 18.05 -7.84
N ALA A 224 12.79 18.82 -8.71
CA ALA A 224 13.20 20.18 -9.05
C ALA A 224 13.00 21.20 -7.91
N LEU A 225 12.20 20.87 -6.88
CA LEU A 225 12.02 21.71 -5.70
C LEU A 225 13.17 21.52 -4.71
N ASN A 226 13.57 22.61 -4.05
CA ASN A 226 14.59 22.61 -3.02
C ASN A 226 14.21 23.55 -1.88
N PHE A 227 13.99 22.99 -0.69
CA PHE A 227 13.61 23.64 0.55
C PHE A 227 14.74 23.66 1.59
N ALA A 228 15.97 23.25 1.24
CA ALA A 228 17.06 23.07 2.19
C ALA A 228 17.42 24.32 3.01
N ASN A 229 17.22 25.51 2.41
CA ASN A 229 17.58 26.80 3.02
C ASN A 229 16.38 27.75 3.16
N LYS A 230 15.14 27.25 3.06
CA LYS A 230 13.94 28.08 3.19
C LYS A 230 12.80 27.31 3.86
N THR A 231 12.06 27.99 4.74
CA THR A 231 10.82 27.44 5.29
C THR A 231 9.70 27.74 4.31
N VAL A 232 8.99 26.70 3.88
CA VAL A 232 7.78 26.82 3.07
C VAL A 232 6.58 26.61 3.99
N TYR A 233 5.52 27.38 3.80
CA TYR A 233 4.28 27.20 4.54
C TYR A 233 3.21 26.56 3.66
N PHE A 234 2.34 25.78 4.28
CA PHE A 234 1.18 25.17 3.69
C PHE A 234 -0.05 25.53 4.50
N ASP A 235 -1.05 26.13 3.88
CA ASP A 235 -2.31 26.40 4.57
C ASP A 235 -3.22 25.17 4.50
N ALA A 236 -3.45 24.53 5.65
CA ALA A 236 -4.37 23.40 5.80
C ALA A 236 -5.79 23.74 5.32
N LYS A 237 -6.16 25.03 5.27
CA LYS A 237 -7.40 25.49 4.66
C LYS A 237 -7.59 24.91 3.26
N ILE A 238 -6.54 24.71 2.45
CA ILE A 238 -6.68 24.09 1.12
C ILE A 238 -7.43 22.74 1.16
N PHE A 239 -7.41 22.02 2.29
CA PHE A 239 -8.20 20.81 2.53
C PHE A 239 -9.47 21.05 3.35
N TYR A 240 -9.44 21.94 4.35
CA TYR A 240 -10.56 22.11 5.29
C TYR A 240 -11.50 23.28 4.94
N ALA A 241 -11.30 23.95 3.81
CA ALA A 241 -12.06 25.11 3.38
C ALA A 241 -12.13 26.21 4.46
N ASP A 242 -13.34 26.63 4.81
CA ASP A 242 -13.63 27.69 5.78
C ASP A 242 -13.63 27.19 7.24
N ALA A 243 -13.08 26.01 7.53
CA ALA A 243 -13.00 25.51 8.90
C ALA A 243 -12.25 26.49 9.82
N ASP A 244 -12.76 26.61 11.04
CA ASP A 244 -12.08 27.30 12.14
C ASP A 244 -11.04 26.37 12.74
N PHE A 245 -9.81 26.86 12.83
CA PHE A 245 -8.70 26.12 13.41
C PHE A 245 -8.54 26.54 14.87
N PHE A 246 -8.30 25.56 15.74
CA PHE A 246 -8.05 25.80 17.16
C PHE A 246 -6.85 26.73 17.39
N SER A 247 -5.87 26.68 16.49
CA SER A 247 -4.72 27.58 16.49
C SER A 247 -4.20 27.84 15.07
N ASP A 248 -3.49 28.96 14.89
CA ASP A 248 -2.73 29.25 13.66
C ASP A 248 -1.67 28.18 13.35
N GLN A 249 -1.26 27.40 14.37
CA GLN A 249 -0.30 26.31 14.19
C GLN A 249 -0.93 25.06 13.57
N ASP A 250 -2.23 24.84 13.78
CA ASP A 250 -2.99 23.78 13.12
C ASP A 250 -3.38 24.17 11.69
N ARG A 251 -3.45 25.47 11.41
CA ARG A 251 -3.75 26.02 10.08
C ARG A 251 -2.52 26.11 9.19
N PHE A 252 -1.49 26.83 9.64
CA PHE A 252 -0.32 27.15 8.82
C PHE A 252 0.79 26.13 9.08
N ILE A 253 0.84 25.08 8.29
CA ILE A 253 1.76 23.97 8.47
C ILE A 253 3.11 24.32 7.83
N ARG A 254 4.21 24.11 8.55
CA ARG A 254 5.57 24.25 8.00
C ARG A 254 5.94 23.02 7.19
N MET A 255 6.57 23.25 6.05
CA MET A 255 7.14 22.25 5.16
C MET A 255 8.60 22.56 4.90
N GLY A 256 9.41 21.51 4.88
CA GLY A 256 10.82 21.56 4.49
C GLY A 256 11.19 20.35 3.65
N GLU A 257 12.50 20.09 3.57
CA GLU A 257 13.04 18.96 2.79
C GLU A 257 12.47 17.62 3.24
N ALA A 258 12.22 17.45 4.55
CA ALA A 258 11.59 16.24 5.06
C ALA A 258 10.23 15.93 4.41
N GLU A 259 9.35 16.93 4.27
CA GLU A 259 8.06 16.80 3.59
C GLU A 259 8.21 16.52 2.09
N ARG A 260 9.18 17.19 1.43
CA ARG A 260 9.48 16.97 0.01
C ARG A 260 9.93 15.53 -0.26
N HIS A 261 10.88 15.05 0.53
CA HIS A 261 11.38 13.68 0.46
C HIS A 261 10.27 12.65 0.77
N ALA A 262 9.38 12.93 1.75
CA ALA A 262 8.23 12.06 2.00
C ALA A 262 7.26 11.99 0.82
N ALA A 263 7.00 13.12 0.15
CA ALA A 263 6.18 13.16 -1.05
C ALA A 263 6.84 12.39 -2.22
N LEU A 264 8.14 12.59 -2.45
CA LEU A 264 8.92 11.85 -3.44
C LEU A 264 8.90 10.34 -3.20
N SER A 265 9.10 9.93 -1.95
CA SER A 265 9.02 8.53 -1.55
C SER A 265 7.68 7.90 -1.93
N ASN A 266 6.57 8.58 -1.65
CA ASN A 266 5.23 8.11 -2.01
C ASN A 266 5.02 8.01 -3.53
N VAL A 267 5.50 8.99 -4.30
CA VAL A 267 5.37 8.98 -5.76
C VAL A 267 6.18 7.83 -6.37
N HIS A 268 7.44 7.65 -5.95
CA HIS A 268 8.26 6.53 -6.39
C HIS A 268 7.67 5.18 -5.97
N TYR A 269 7.10 5.07 -4.76
CA TYR A 269 6.41 3.85 -4.34
C TYR A 269 5.19 3.54 -5.21
N ALA A 270 4.41 4.56 -5.57
CA ALA A 270 3.28 4.40 -6.48
C ALA A 270 3.75 3.95 -7.88
N LEU A 271 4.82 4.56 -8.41
CA LEU A 271 5.43 4.14 -9.68
C LEU A 271 5.93 2.68 -9.62
N SER A 272 6.62 2.28 -8.55
CA SER A 272 7.06 0.91 -8.32
C SER A 272 5.89 -0.08 -8.30
N SER A 273 4.82 0.26 -7.59
CA SER A 273 3.62 -0.57 -7.47
C SER A 273 2.91 -0.73 -8.82
N LEU A 274 2.77 0.37 -9.58
CA LEU A 274 2.19 0.35 -10.92
C LEU A 274 3.02 -0.49 -11.88
N CYS A 275 4.35 -0.36 -11.84
CA CYS A 275 5.24 -1.15 -12.67
C CYS A 275 5.14 -2.65 -12.35
N SER A 276 5.11 -3.00 -11.06
CA SER A 276 4.94 -4.40 -10.61
C SER A 276 3.58 -4.95 -11.04
N LEU A 277 2.51 -4.16 -10.90
CA LEU A 277 1.16 -4.55 -11.31
C LEU A 277 1.07 -4.76 -12.82
N ASN A 278 1.70 -3.88 -13.61
CA ASN A 278 1.71 -3.98 -15.08
C ASN A 278 2.60 -5.12 -15.60
N ALA A 279 3.54 -5.64 -14.80
CA ALA A 279 4.41 -6.74 -15.22
C ALA A 279 3.67 -8.09 -15.33
N TYR A 280 2.60 -8.28 -14.55
CA TYR A 280 1.87 -9.55 -14.47
C TYR A 280 0.47 -9.43 -15.06
N ASN A 281 -0.02 -10.54 -15.59
CA ASN A 281 -1.36 -10.69 -16.13
C ASN A 281 -2.39 -10.70 -14.98
N LEU A 282 -3.46 -9.92 -15.11
CA LEU A 282 -4.54 -9.80 -14.15
C LEU A 282 -5.83 -10.49 -14.63
N ASN A 283 -5.76 -11.23 -15.74
CA ASN A 283 -6.94 -11.80 -16.37
C ASN A 283 -7.59 -12.78 -15.40
N GLY A 284 -8.90 -12.59 -15.17
CA GLY A 284 -9.63 -13.44 -14.24
C GLY A 284 -9.44 -13.11 -12.76
N LEU A 285 -8.74 -12.03 -12.40
CA LEU A 285 -8.62 -11.57 -11.01
C LEU A 285 -9.98 -11.38 -10.35
N PHE A 286 -10.90 -10.64 -10.99
CA PHE A 286 -12.25 -10.43 -10.45
C PHE A 286 -13.10 -11.70 -10.42
N SER A 287 -12.88 -12.64 -11.34
CA SER A 287 -13.51 -13.97 -11.29
C SER A 287 -13.01 -14.79 -10.09
N ALA A 288 -11.70 -14.73 -9.80
CA ALA A 288 -11.13 -15.36 -8.62
C ALA A 288 -11.67 -14.74 -7.33
N ILE A 289 -11.71 -13.40 -7.23
CA ILE A 289 -12.28 -12.68 -6.09
C ILE A 289 -13.74 -13.08 -5.89
N ASP A 290 -14.57 -13.05 -6.94
CA ASP A 290 -15.98 -13.43 -6.85
C ASP A 290 -16.16 -14.90 -6.39
N THR A 291 -15.34 -15.81 -6.92
CA THR A 291 -15.36 -17.23 -6.52
C THR A 291 -14.94 -17.41 -5.06
N LEU A 292 -13.88 -16.73 -4.62
CA LEU A 292 -13.40 -16.76 -3.24
C LEU A 292 -14.46 -16.22 -2.30
N SER A 293 -15.01 -15.04 -2.59
CA SER A 293 -15.99 -14.40 -1.73
C SER A 293 -17.27 -15.22 -1.59
N LYS A 294 -17.74 -15.87 -2.66
CA LYS A 294 -18.86 -16.83 -2.58
C LYS A 294 -18.54 -17.99 -1.64
N LYS A 295 -17.30 -18.49 -1.63
CA LYS A 295 -16.86 -19.54 -0.71
C LYS A 295 -16.76 -19.05 0.74
N PHE A 296 -16.28 -17.82 0.95
CA PHE A 296 -16.30 -17.13 2.25
C PHE A 296 -17.72 -16.74 2.73
N GLY A 297 -18.78 -17.13 2.01
CA GLY A 297 -20.17 -16.88 2.41
C GLY A 297 -20.69 -15.47 2.08
N TYR A 298 -19.91 -14.64 1.38
CA TYR A 298 -20.40 -13.36 0.89
C TYR A 298 -21.42 -13.59 -0.24
N GLY A 299 -22.64 -13.08 -0.05
CA GLY A 299 -23.74 -13.20 -1.01
C GLY A 299 -24.74 -14.35 -0.74
N SER A 300 -24.47 -15.23 0.22
CA SER A 300 -25.37 -16.32 0.62
C SER A 300 -25.99 -16.07 2.00
N ALA A 301 -27.02 -15.23 2.06
CA ALA A 301 -27.59 -14.72 3.32
C ALA A 301 -28.10 -15.78 4.32
N PHE A 302 -28.38 -17.02 3.90
CA PHE A 302 -29.00 -18.04 4.78
C PHE A 302 -28.55 -19.48 4.51
N ARG A 303 -27.51 -19.67 3.71
CA ARG A 303 -26.83 -20.96 3.50
C ARG A 303 -25.33 -20.73 3.64
N TYR A 304 -24.96 -20.24 4.81
CA TYR A 304 -23.58 -20.35 5.25
C TYR A 304 -23.30 -21.85 5.31
N ASN A 305 -22.50 -22.35 4.39
CA ASN A 305 -21.82 -23.61 4.61
C ASN A 305 -20.45 -23.20 5.19
N PRO A 306 -20.29 -23.08 6.52
CA PRO A 306 -18.99 -22.74 7.14
C PRO A 306 -17.90 -23.72 6.73
N GLU A 307 -18.29 -24.89 6.24
CA GLU A 307 -17.36 -25.83 5.67
C GLU A 307 -16.64 -25.15 4.49
N VAL A 308 -15.31 -25.15 4.54
CA VAL A 308 -14.45 -25.11 3.35
C VAL A 308 -13.93 -23.75 2.84
N THR A 309 -13.65 -22.74 3.67
CA THR A 309 -12.68 -21.69 3.24
C THR A 309 -11.43 -21.66 4.09
N THR A 310 -10.59 -22.65 3.84
CA THR A 310 -9.22 -22.74 4.33
C THR A 310 -8.24 -22.09 3.34
N ASP A 311 -6.99 -21.85 3.74
CA ASP A 311 -5.96 -21.33 2.83
C ASP A 311 -5.80 -22.23 1.59
N ARG A 312 -5.91 -23.56 1.78
CA ARG A 312 -5.95 -24.52 0.67
C ARG A 312 -6.98 -24.14 -0.40
N VAL A 313 -8.20 -23.81 0.00
CA VAL A 313 -9.25 -23.42 -0.93
C VAL A 313 -8.93 -22.11 -1.64
N ARG A 314 -8.35 -21.15 -0.92
CA ARG A 314 -7.87 -19.89 -1.52
C ARG A 314 -6.89 -20.17 -2.65
N PHE A 315 -5.83 -20.93 -2.37
CA PHE A 315 -4.80 -21.26 -3.34
C PHE A 315 -5.31 -22.16 -4.47
N ASP A 316 -6.23 -23.08 -4.22
CA ASP A 316 -6.84 -23.93 -5.26
C ASP A 316 -7.66 -23.10 -6.26
N VAL A 317 -8.42 -22.10 -5.79
CA VAL A 317 -9.14 -21.16 -6.68
C VAL A 317 -8.17 -20.34 -7.51
N LEU A 318 -7.12 -19.78 -6.89
CA LEU A 318 -6.12 -18.98 -7.60
C LEU A 318 -5.36 -19.79 -8.65
N ARG A 319 -4.92 -21.02 -8.34
CA ARG A 319 -4.30 -21.94 -9.31
C ARG A 319 -5.26 -22.29 -10.45
N ALA A 320 -6.52 -22.60 -10.13
CA ALA A 320 -7.51 -22.90 -11.14
C ALA A 320 -7.76 -21.72 -12.08
N GLN A 321 -7.74 -20.49 -11.54
CA GLN A 321 -7.87 -19.28 -12.34
C GLN A 321 -6.62 -19.04 -13.20
N ASN A 322 -5.43 -19.15 -12.64
CA ASN A 322 -4.17 -19.08 -13.37
C ASN A 322 -4.14 -20.08 -14.55
N ASN A 323 -4.44 -21.36 -14.32
CA ASN A 323 -4.48 -22.37 -15.38
C ASN A 323 -5.47 -22.05 -16.52
N ARG A 324 -6.51 -21.25 -16.26
CA ARG A 324 -7.54 -20.89 -17.25
C ARG A 324 -7.22 -19.61 -18.01
N THR A 325 -6.55 -18.67 -17.36
CA THR A 325 -6.49 -17.27 -17.82
C THR A 325 -5.08 -16.67 -17.79
N GLY A 326 -4.12 -17.41 -17.26
CA GLY A 326 -2.76 -16.93 -16.99
C GLY A 326 -2.69 -15.91 -15.86
N LEU A 327 -3.68 -15.83 -14.96
CA LEU A 327 -3.67 -14.91 -13.81
C LEU A 327 -2.34 -15.00 -13.05
N PHE A 328 -1.62 -13.89 -12.92
CA PHE A 328 -0.29 -13.77 -12.32
C PHE A 328 0.87 -14.40 -13.09
N ASP A 329 0.69 -14.74 -14.36
CA ASP A 329 1.80 -15.02 -15.25
C ASP A 329 2.49 -13.72 -15.66
N LEU A 330 3.81 -13.75 -15.73
CA LEU A 330 4.62 -12.64 -16.20
C LEU A 330 4.31 -12.39 -17.67
N ARG A 331 3.91 -11.17 -18.00
CA ARG A 331 3.61 -10.77 -19.39
C ARG A 331 4.91 -10.75 -20.21
N GLU A 332 4.80 -10.93 -21.52
CA GLU A 332 5.93 -10.67 -22.42
C GLU A 332 6.45 -9.24 -22.21
N GLY A 333 7.75 -9.06 -22.02
CA GLY A 333 8.33 -7.75 -21.63
C GLY A 333 8.17 -7.37 -20.15
N GLY A 334 7.41 -8.13 -19.36
CA GLY A 334 7.16 -7.87 -17.93
C GLY A 334 8.43 -7.84 -17.07
N GLN A 335 9.50 -8.52 -17.48
CA GLN A 335 10.80 -8.46 -16.80
C GLN A 335 11.38 -7.03 -16.81
N GLY A 336 11.21 -6.28 -17.90
CA GLY A 336 11.65 -4.89 -17.95
C GLY A 336 10.86 -4.01 -16.98
N TRP A 337 9.56 -4.27 -16.86
CA TRP A 337 8.69 -3.59 -15.88
C TRP A 337 9.08 -3.88 -14.44
N MET A 338 9.46 -5.12 -14.12
CA MET A 338 9.98 -5.47 -12.81
C MET A 338 11.31 -4.78 -12.50
N ASN A 339 12.19 -4.63 -13.50
CA ASN A 339 13.42 -3.86 -13.33
C ASN A 339 13.13 -2.38 -13.02
N SER A 340 12.19 -1.76 -13.75
CA SER A 340 11.74 -0.39 -13.49
C SER A 340 11.10 -0.27 -12.11
N ALA A 341 10.30 -1.25 -11.70
CA ALA A 341 9.70 -1.29 -10.37
C ALA A 341 10.76 -1.28 -9.27
N TYR A 342 11.81 -2.08 -9.40
CA TYR A 342 12.90 -2.13 -8.42
C TYR A 342 13.67 -0.81 -8.33
N ALA A 343 13.95 -0.16 -9.46
CA ALA A 343 14.61 1.13 -9.47
C ALA A 343 13.79 2.21 -8.75
N ASP A 344 12.49 2.28 -9.01
CA ASP A 344 11.59 3.20 -8.31
C ASP A 344 11.46 2.82 -6.81
N LEU A 345 11.47 1.54 -6.47
CA LEU A 345 11.48 1.10 -5.06
C LEU A 345 12.76 1.55 -4.33
N LYS A 346 13.92 1.48 -4.98
CA LYS A 346 15.19 1.99 -4.43
C LYS A 346 15.11 3.47 -4.13
N TRP A 347 14.58 4.28 -5.06
CA TRP A 347 14.34 5.70 -4.83
C TRP A 347 13.32 5.92 -3.70
N ALA A 348 12.23 5.18 -3.67
CA ALA A 348 11.21 5.32 -2.62
C ALA A 348 11.81 5.13 -1.21
N VAL A 349 12.69 4.13 -1.05
CA VAL A 349 13.41 3.85 0.19
C VAL A 349 14.45 4.93 0.50
N ALA A 350 15.21 5.38 -0.51
CA ALA A 350 16.19 6.45 -0.33
C ALA A 350 15.54 7.73 0.20
N GLU A 351 14.48 8.18 -0.48
CA GLU A 351 13.71 9.37 -0.13
C GLU A 351 13.05 9.26 1.26
N ALA A 352 12.49 8.11 1.61
CA ALA A 352 11.95 7.88 2.95
C ALA A 352 13.04 7.99 4.03
N SER A 353 14.23 7.46 3.74
CA SER A 353 15.38 7.55 4.64
C SER A 353 15.91 8.97 4.79
N TYR A 354 15.95 9.78 3.71
CA TYR A 354 16.30 11.20 3.78
C TYR A 354 15.30 11.98 4.64
N SER A 355 14.00 11.76 4.42
CA SER A 355 12.93 12.36 5.23
C SER A 355 13.10 12.01 6.72
N TRP A 356 13.32 10.73 7.03
CA TRP A 356 13.47 10.29 8.41
C TRP A 356 14.76 10.80 9.08
N ALA A 357 15.88 10.83 8.35
CA ALA A 357 17.15 11.35 8.84
C ALA A 357 17.03 12.81 9.30
N GLU A 358 16.26 13.63 8.57
CA GLU A 358 16.00 15.01 8.95
C GLU A 358 15.04 15.12 10.15
N LEU A 359 13.98 14.32 10.19
CA LEU A 359 12.96 14.38 11.26
C LEU A 359 13.45 13.85 12.60
N ARG A 360 14.22 12.75 12.61
CA ARG A 360 14.58 12.04 13.85
C ARG A 360 15.42 12.88 14.80
N ARG A 361 16.25 13.80 14.27
CA ARG A 361 17.06 14.71 15.09
C ARG A 361 16.26 15.85 15.73
N ARG A 362 15.01 16.06 15.29
CA ARG A 362 14.12 17.11 15.78
C ARG A 362 13.09 16.64 16.82
N GLN A 363 13.19 15.40 17.31
CA GLN A 363 12.20 14.80 18.22
C GLN A 363 11.99 15.56 19.54
N ASN A 364 12.99 16.30 20.00
CA ASN A 364 12.95 17.07 21.24
C ASN A 364 12.89 18.58 21.02
N ASP A 365 12.72 19.04 19.77
CA ASP A 365 12.73 20.45 19.43
C ASP A 365 11.30 21.01 19.37
N GLU A 366 10.94 21.83 20.36
CA GLU A 366 9.64 22.50 20.43
C GLU A 366 9.39 23.43 19.22
N SER A 367 10.43 23.90 18.53
CA SER A 367 10.29 24.72 17.32
C SER A 367 9.73 23.94 16.11
N THR A 368 9.66 22.60 16.21
CA THR A 368 8.97 21.74 15.23
C THR A 368 7.46 21.67 15.41
N PHE A 369 6.92 22.37 16.41
CA PHE A 369 5.49 22.51 16.57
C PHE A 369 4.87 23.16 15.33
N GLY A 370 4.02 22.41 14.63
CA GLY A 370 3.35 22.84 13.41
C GLY A 370 4.04 22.43 12.10
N ASN A 371 5.02 21.52 12.11
CA ASN A 371 5.43 20.82 10.88
C ASN A 371 4.36 19.83 10.43
N LEU A 372 4.28 19.54 9.12
CA LEU A 372 3.36 18.52 8.60
C LEU A 372 3.73 17.14 9.16
N LEU A 373 5.04 16.89 9.26
CA LEU A 373 5.59 15.69 9.87
C LEU A 373 6.11 16.06 11.27
N ASP A 374 5.25 15.92 12.29
CA ASP A 374 5.64 16.17 13.69
C ASP A 374 6.43 14.96 14.25
N PRO A 375 7.73 15.12 14.56
CA PRO A 375 8.56 14.01 15.00
C PRO A 375 8.12 13.46 16.37
N ARG A 376 7.42 14.25 17.21
CA ARG A 376 6.91 13.79 18.52
C ARG A 376 5.76 12.80 18.39
N GLY A 377 4.93 12.99 17.36
CA GLY A 377 3.90 12.02 16.99
C GLY A 377 4.50 10.68 16.55
N THR A 378 5.78 10.69 16.15
CA THR A 378 6.51 9.49 15.74
C THR A 378 7.41 8.92 16.83
N THR A 379 7.66 9.61 17.94
CA THR A 379 8.50 9.13 19.05
C THR A 379 8.12 7.73 19.54
N PRO A 380 6.82 7.39 19.75
CA PRO A 380 6.45 6.04 20.19
C PRO A 380 6.82 4.93 19.19
N ILE A 381 7.00 5.28 17.91
CA ILE A 381 7.31 4.35 16.82
C ILE A 381 8.70 4.59 16.20
N ALA A 382 9.49 5.54 16.71
CA ALA A 382 10.76 5.98 16.11
C ALA A 382 11.77 4.84 15.94
N ARG A 383 11.82 3.94 16.94
CA ARG A 383 12.60 2.70 16.86
C ARG A 383 12.14 1.85 15.67
N MET A 384 10.83 1.65 15.53
CA MET A 384 10.26 0.84 14.45
C MET A 384 10.52 1.48 13.08
N MET A 385 10.43 2.81 12.96
CA MET A 385 10.72 3.52 11.71
C MET A 385 12.19 3.41 11.32
N THR A 386 13.09 3.57 12.30
CA THR A 386 14.53 3.44 12.08
C THR A 386 14.90 2.03 11.66
N THR A 387 14.48 1.01 12.41
CA THR A 387 14.72 -0.40 12.06
C THR A 387 14.10 -0.76 10.70
N GLY A 388 12.88 -0.30 10.43
CA GLY A 388 12.19 -0.56 9.18
C GLY A 388 12.88 0.04 7.96
N LEU A 389 13.29 1.30 8.02
CA LEU A 389 14.03 1.94 6.94
C LEU A 389 15.41 1.32 6.73
N HIS A 390 16.11 0.95 7.81
CA HIS A 390 17.38 0.24 7.69
C HIS A 390 17.22 -1.13 7.02
N ASN A 391 16.19 -1.90 7.42
CA ASN A 391 15.84 -3.15 6.76
C ASN A 391 15.54 -2.94 5.27
N LEU A 392 14.77 -1.91 4.92
CA LEU A 392 14.45 -1.56 3.54
C LEU A 392 15.69 -1.15 2.73
N SER A 393 16.57 -0.31 3.27
CA SER A 393 17.81 0.10 2.61
C SER A 393 18.76 -1.08 2.35
N TYR A 394 18.82 -2.03 3.28
CA TYR A 394 19.57 -3.28 3.11
C TYR A 394 19.00 -4.12 1.95
N VAL A 395 17.71 -4.44 1.96
CA VAL A 395 17.11 -5.33 0.93
C VAL A 395 17.04 -4.70 -0.45
N THR A 396 16.91 -3.38 -0.51
CA THR A 396 16.95 -2.64 -1.79
C THR A 396 18.38 -2.36 -2.26
N THR A 397 19.40 -2.78 -1.50
CA THR A 397 20.83 -2.58 -1.79
C THR A 397 21.22 -1.12 -2.01
N VAL A 398 20.39 -0.19 -1.54
CA VAL A 398 20.70 1.25 -1.54
C VAL A 398 21.87 1.52 -0.58
N ASP A 399 21.97 0.70 0.48
CA ASP A 399 23.12 0.69 1.38
C ASP A 399 23.55 -0.76 1.70
N LYS A 400 24.67 -1.20 1.11
CA LYS A 400 25.28 -2.51 1.42
C LYS A 400 26.25 -2.44 2.61
N THR A 401 26.59 -1.25 3.08
CA THR A 401 27.54 -1.04 4.18
C THR A 401 26.86 -1.16 5.54
N TYR A 402 25.53 -1.02 5.57
CA TYR A 402 24.74 -1.19 6.77
C TYR A 402 24.63 -2.66 7.18
N SER A 403 25.30 -3.03 8.26
CA SER A 403 25.03 -4.27 8.99
C SER A 403 24.01 -3.99 10.09
N ASN A 404 22.90 -4.73 10.13
CA ASN A 404 22.01 -4.68 11.27
C ASN A 404 22.79 -5.07 12.54
N THR A 405 22.43 -4.49 13.69
CA THR A 405 23.05 -4.84 14.97
C THR A 405 21.98 -5.42 15.87
N ALA A 406 22.17 -6.64 16.37
CA ALA A 406 21.29 -7.25 17.35
C ALA A 406 21.32 -6.47 18.68
N LYS A 407 20.38 -6.77 19.57
CA LYS A 407 20.30 -6.13 20.90
C LYS A 407 21.55 -6.34 21.76
N ASP A 408 22.34 -7.38 21.46
CA ASP A 408 23.59 -7.72 22.13
C ASP A 408 24.82 -7.05 21.49
N GLY A 409 24.64 -6.22 20.46
CA GLY A 409 25.74 -5.55 19.75
C GLY A 409 26.36 -6.36 18.61
N SER A 410 25.92 -7.60 18.35
CA SER A 410 26.43 -8.42 17.26
C SER A 410 25.88 -7.98 15.90
N LYS A 411 26.69 -8.13 14.83
CA LYS A 411 26.23 -7.85 13.46
C LYS A 411 25.30 -8.96 12.98
N VAL A 412 24.10 -8.58 12.56
CA VAL A 412 23.11 -9.43 11.90
C VAL A 412 23.19 -9.20 10.40
N ASP A 413 23.52 -10.26 9.67
CA ASP A 413 23.42 -10.29 8.22
C ASP A 413 21.97 -10.66 7.82
N GLY A 414 21.17 -9.66 7.47
CA GLY A 414 19.77 -9.82 7.05
C GLY A 414 18.80 -8.80 7.67
N VAL A 415 17.54 -8.85 7.25
CA VAL A 415 16.41 -8.08 7.80
C VAL A 415 16.10 -8.55 9.21
N THR A 416 15.82 -7.63 10.14
CA THR A 416 15.45 -7.96 11.52
C THR A 416 13.97 -7.65 11.81
N SER A 417 13.32 -8.45 12.65
CA SER A 417 11.95 -8.13 13.11
C SER A 417 11.97 -6.89 14.02
N ALA A 418 11.11 -5.91 13.74
CA ALA A 418 10.97 -4.72 14.59
C ALA A 418 10.17 -4.99 15.88
N VAL A 419 9.56 -6.18 15.99
CA VAL A 419 8.64 -6.60 17.06
C VAL A 419 9.23 -7.72 17.90
N VAL A 420 9.82 -8.75 17.27
CA VAL A 420 10.34 -9.94 17.96
C VAL A 420 11.87 -9.88 17.98
N SER A 421 12.46 -10.00 19.17
CA SER A 421 13.92 -9.93 19.31
C SER A 421 14.61 -11.18 18.76
N ASN A 422 15.81 -11.02 18.21
CA ASN A 422 16.68 -12.11 17.71
C ASN A 422 16.09 -12.90 16.52
N GLU A 423 15.06 -12.37 15.87
CA GLU A 423 14.59 -12.92 14.59
C GLU A 423 15.09 -12.06 13.44
N SER A 424 15.79 -12.71 12.52
CA SER A 424 16.22 -12.13 11.26
C SER A 424 15.87 -13.04 10.09
N ALA A 425 15.98 -12.51 8.88
CA ALA A 425 15.85 -13.25 7.63
C ALA A 425 16.78 -12.67 6.56
N LYS A 426 17.37 -13.53 5.73
CA LYS A 426 18.15 -13.10 4.57
C LYS A 426 17.28 -13.17 3.33
N ILE A 427 17.22 -12.05 2.61
CA ILE A 427 16.42 -11.93 1.40
C ILE A 427 17.26 -11.30 0.28
N ASP A 428 17.16 -11.88 -0.90
CA ASP A 428 17.65 -11.28 -2.14
C ASP A 428 16.47 -10.70 -2.92
N LEU A 429 16.05 -9.51 -2.52
CA LEU A 429 14.94 -8.82 -3.18
C LEU A 429 15.31 -8.41 -4.61
N ALA A 430 16.57 -8.08 -4.87
CA ALA A 430 17.04 -7.73 -6.21
C ALA A 430 16.79 -8.87 -7.18
N SER A 431 17.12 -10.11 -6.80
CA SER A 431 16.85 -11.29 -7.61
C SER A 431 15.37 -11.49 -7.93
N PHE A 432 14.46 -11.20 -6.99
CA PHE A 432 13.01 -11.27 -7.26
C PHE A 432 12.58 -10.32 -8.39
N TYR A 433 13.16 -9.12 -8.45
CA TYR A 433 12.80 -8.16 -9.50
C TYR A 433 13.57 -8.37 -10.80
N HIS A 434 14.87 -8.69 -10.74
CA HIS A 434 15.74 -8.89 -11.91
C HIS A 434 15.60 -10.26 -12.57
N SER A 435 15.05 -11.23 -11.87
CA SER A 435 14.74 -12.58 -12.36
C SER A 435 13.33 -12.94 -11.91
N ALA A 436 12.36 -12.14 -12.38
CA ALA A 436 10.97 -12.24 -11.98
C ALA A 436 10.42 -13.65 -12.28
N PRO A 437 9.70 -14.26 -11.32
CA PRO A 437 9.05 -15.55 -11.56
C PRO A 437 8.15 -15.49 -12.80
N LYS A 438 8.21 -16.53 -13.63
CA LYS A 438 7.31 -16.66 -14.79
C LYS A 438 5.84 -16.69 -14.39
N SER A 439 5.55 -17.18 -13.19
CA SER A 439 4.23 -17.11 -12.57
C SER A 439 4.37 -16.87 -11.08
N LEU A 440 3.61 -15.94 -10.49
CA LEU A 440 3.60 -15.79 -9.02
C LEU A 440 2.95 -16.99 -8.32
N VAL A 441 2.14 -17.77 -9.05
CA VAL A 441 1.55 -19.02 -8.56
C VAL A 441 2.61 -20.06 -8.23
N ASP A 442 3.79 -19.97 -8.85
CA ASP A 442 4.92 -20.86 -8.56
C ASP A 442 5.44 -20.73 -7.12
N LEU A 443 5.17 -19.61 -6.47
CA LEU A 443 5.54 -19.36 -5.08
C LEU A 443 4.46 -19.81 -4.09
N PHE A 444 3.28 -20.24 -4.54
CA PHE A 444 2.27 -20.75 -3.63
C PHE A 444 2.74 -22.02 -2.89
N PRO A 445 2.11 -22.39 -1.75
CA PRO A 445 2.34 -23.69 -1.13
C PRO A 445 2.17 -24.84 -2.13
N LEU A 446 2.68 -26.03 -1.85
CA LEU A 446 2.44 -27.20 -2.71
C LEU A 446 0.98 -27.67 -2.60
N LYS A 447 0.47 -28.39 -3.60
CA LYS A 447 -0.93 -28.88 -3.60
C LYS A 447 -1.22 -29.84 -2.45
N ASP A 448 -0.24 -30.65 -2.07
CA ASP A 448 -0.25 -31.54 -0.89
C ASP A 448 0.34 -30.85 0.36
N GLY A 449 0.70 -29.57 0.25
CA GLY A 449 1.36 -28.79 1.29
C GLY A 449 0.42 -28.08 2.24
N PHE A 450 -0.73 -28.68 2.55
CA PHE A 450 -1.73 -28.10 3.45
C PHE A 450 -2.11 -29.07 4.57
N ASP A 451 -2.36 -28.52 5.75
CA ASP A 451 -2.84 -29.30 6.89
C ASP A 451 -4.18 -29.98 6.54
N THR A 452 -4.21 -31.31 6.62
CA THR A 452 -5.39 -32.12 6.28
C THR A 452 -6.34 -32.28 7.45
N ALA A 453 -6.06 -31.66 8.59
CA ALA A 453 -6.97 -31.62 9.72
C ALA A 453 -8.37 -31.13 9.28
N PRO A 454 -9.44 -31.75 9.80
CA PRO A 454 -10.79 -31.32 9.46
C PRO A 454 -11.06 -29.94 10.04
N TYR A 455 -11.65 -29.07 9.21
CA TYR A 455 -12.08 -27.74 9.64
C TYR A 455 -13.18 -27.80 10.69
N ASN A 456 -14.12 -28.75 10.55
CA ASN A 456 -15.13 -29.00 11.56
C ASN A 456 -14.65 -30.09 12.51
N ARG A 457 -14.52 -29.73 13.79
CA ARG A 457 -14.15 -30.65 14.86
C ARG A 457 -15.25 -30.67 15.91
N THR A 458 -15.25 -31.71 16.74
CA THR A 458 -16.13 -31.79 17.91
C THR A 458 -15.30 -31.81 19.18
N MET A 459 -15.67 -31.02 20.18
CA MET A 459 -15.07 -31.09 21.51
C MET A 459 -16.12 -31.37 22.57
N THR A 460 -15.71 -32.12 23.60
CA THR A 460 -16.42 -32.24 24.87
C THR A 460 -15.66 -31.44 25.91
N VAL A 461 -16.37 -30.60 26.66
CA VAL A 461 -15.79 -29.79 27.73
C VAL A 461 -16.20 -30.37 29.07
N GLU A 462 -15.29 -30.42 30.03
CA GLU A 462 -15.62 -30.82 31.40
C GLU A 462 -16.64 -29.83 31.98
N ILE A 463 -17.72 -30.37 32.56
CA ILE A 463 -18.73 -29.53 33.22
C ILE A 463 -18.21 -29.24 34.62
N VAL A 464 -17.97 -27.96 34.91
CA VAL A 464 -17.59 -27.47 36.23
C VAL A 464 -18.73 -26.67 36.85
N ASP A 465 -18.82 -26.68 38.17
CA ASP A 465 -19.76 -25.85 38.92
C ASP A 465 -19.30 -24.37 38.97
N LYS A 466 -20.09 -23.53 39.65
CA LYS A 466 -19.81 -22.10 39.80
C LYS A 466 -18.48 -21.79 40.52
N ASP A 467 -17.97 -22.75 41.28
CA ASP A 467 -16.73 -22.64 42.05
C ASP A 467 -15.54 -23.28 41.31
N GLY A 468 -15.76 -23.72 40.05
CA GLY A 468 -14.76 -24.33 39.19
C GLY A 468 -14.46 -25.81 39.50
N LYS A 469 -15.28 -26.48 40.33
CA LYS A 469 -15.09 -27.90 40.66
C LYS A 469 -15.81 -28.79 39.65
N SER A 470 -15.20 -29.92 39.32
CA SER A 470 -15.77 -30.93 38.42
C SER A 470 -17.14 -31.41 38.91
N VAL A 471 -18.14 -31.36 38.03
CA VAL A 471 -19.45 -31.98 38.29
C VAL A 471 -19.31 -33.48 38.08
N LEU A 472 -19.62 -34.30 39.09
CA LEU A 472 -19.52 -35.76 39.01
C LEU A 472 -20.87 -36.41 38.63
N ASN A 473 -20.83 -37.49 37.86
CA ASN A 473 -22.00 -38.31 37.54
C ASN A 473 -22.36 -39.23 38.72
N ALA A 474 -23.44 -40.01 38.60
CA ALA A 474 -23.91 -40.92 39.65
C ALA A 474 -22.90 -42.03 40.03
N LYS A 475 -21.84 -42.25 39.24
CA LYS A 475 -20.75 -43.20 39.51
C LYS A 475 -19.52 -42.52 40.12
N GLY A 476 -19.57 -41.21 40.39
CA GLY A 476 -18.44 -40.44 40.91
C GLY A 476 -17.42 -40.04 39.84
N GLU A 477 -17.73 -40.16 38.55
CA GLU A 477 -16.83 -39.81 37.44
C GLU A 477 -17.10 -38.38 36.94
N LYS A 478 -16.10 -37.71 36.37
CA LYS A 478 -16.26 -36.36 35.78
C LYS A 478 -17.33 -36.34 34.68
N THR A 479 -18.21 -35.35 34.73
CA THR A 479 -19.26 -35.14 33.72
C THR A 479 -18.73 -34.28 32.59
N TRP A 480 -18.97 -34.72 31.35
CA TRP A 480 -18.57 -34.03 30.13
C TRP A 480 -19.79 -33.49 29.40
N SER A 481 -19.63 -32.36 28.71
CA SER A 481 -20.68 -31.83 27.84
C SER A 481 -20.97 -32.79 26.69
N LYS A 482 -22.17 -32.70 26.10
CA LYS A 482 -22.40 -33.28 24.77
C LYS A 482 -21.36 -32.72 23.79
N PRO A 483 -20.88 -33.51 22.81
CA PRO A 483 -19.96 -33.02 21.79
C PRO A 483 -20.55 -31.78 21.12
N LYS A 484 -19.83 -30.66 21.17
CA LYS A 484 -20.20 -29.43 20.47
C LYS A 484 -19.31 -29.27 19.23
N PRO A 485 -19.89 -28.99 18.04
CA PRO A 485 -19.10 -28.66 16.88
C PRO A 485 -18.39 -27.32 17.09
N TYR A 486 -17.16 -27.23 16.63
CA TYR A 486 -16.40 -25.98 16.54
C TYR A 486 -15.59 -25.95 15.25
N HIS A 487 -15.21 -24.74 14.84
CA HIS A 487 -14.38 -24.52 13.65
C HIS A 487 -12.91 -24.40 14.06
N ASP A 488 -12.05 -25.19 13.43
CA ASP A 488 -10.61 -25.07 13.53
C ASP A 488 -10.09 -24.14 12.43
N PHE A 489 -9.89 -22.87 12.77
CA PHE A 489 -9.37 -21.86 11.86
C PHE A 489 -7.90 -22.09 11.46
N THR A 490 -7.23 -23.10 12.02
CA THR A 490 -5.88 -23.51 11.60
C THR A 490 -5.91 -24.64 10.56
N ALA A 491 -7.07 -25.26 10.33
CA ALA A 491 -7.23 -26.33 9.35
C ALA A 491 -6.98 -25.82 7.92
N GLY A 492 -6.30 -26.63 7.11
CA GLY A 492 -5.96 -26.28 5.73
C GLY A 492 -5.00 -25.11 5.58
N ARG A 493 -4.27 -24.73 6.64
CA ARG A 493 -3.11 -23.83 6.57
C ARG A 493 -1.99 -24.45 5.75
N ALA A 494 -1.17 -23.61 5.13
CA ALA A 494 0.01 -24.05 4.41
C ALA A 494 1.08 -24.64 5.36
N ILE A 495 1.69 -25.76 4.96
CA ILE A 495 2.73 -26.48 5.70
C ILE A 495 3.89 -26.96 4.81
N LYS A 496 3.76 -26.92 3.48
CA LYS A 496 4.87 -27.21 2.55
C LYS A 496 4.89 -26.29 1.33
N TRP A 497 6.08 -25.97 0.87
CA TRP A 497 6.41 -25.14 -0.29
C TRP A 497 7.49 -25.82 -1.14
N ASP A 498 7.67 -25.35 -2.38
CA ASP A 498 8.82 -25.75 -3.21
C ASP A 498 10.08 -25.04 -2.73
N VAL A 499 10.84 -25.67 -1.82
CA VAL A 499 12.03 -25.08 -1.18
C VAL A 499 13.02 -24.56 -2.22
N LYS A 500 13.22 -25.28 -3.33
CA LYS A 500 14.19 -24.91 -4.36
C LYS A 500 13.85 -23.59 -5.03
N LYS A 501 12.56 -23.31 -5.27
CA LYS A 501 12.14 -22.00 -5.78
C LYS A 501 12.46 -20.89 -4.78
N TYR A 502 12.26 -21.16 -3.50
CA TYR A 502 12.51 -20.21 -2.42
C TYR A 502 14.00 -19.98 -2.11
N GLU A 503 14.90 -20.94 -2.35
CA GLU A 503 16.36 -20.77 -2.18
C GLU A 503 16.95 -19.63 -3.03
N THR A 504 16.28 -19.29 -4.13
CA THR A 504 16.68 -18.16 -5.00
C THR A 504 16.34 -16.81 -4.36
N LEU A 505 15.29 -16.75 -3.54
CA LEU A 505 14.81 -15.54 -2.88
C LEU A 505 15.39 -15.41 -1.46
N PHE A 506 15.62 -16.55 -0.81
CA PHE A 506 16.08 -16.66 0.57
C PHE A 506 17.36 -17.49 0.62
N PRO A 507 18.53 -16.84 0.47
CA PRO A 507 19.81 -17.55 0.42
C PRO A 507 20.10 -18.40 1.66
N GLU A 508 19.52 -18.04 2.81
CA GLU A 508 19.67 -18.79 4.07
C GLU A 508 18.96 -20.15 4.09
N LEU A 509 18.11 -20.45 3.10
CA LEU A 509 17.55 -21.79 2.95
C LEU A 509 18.57 -22.79 2.40
N LYS A 510 19.60 -22.32 1.71
CA LYS A 510 20.64 -23.17 1.11
C LYS A 510 21.38 -23.93 2.21
N GLY A 511 21.41 -25.26 2.09
CA GLY A 511 22.09 -26.15 3.04
C GLY A 511 21.26 -26.54 4.26
N LEU A 512 20.03 -26.02 4.42
CA LEU A 512 19.10 -26.56 5.39
C LEU A 512 18.54 -27.91 4.91
N SER A 513 18.20 -28.79 5.85
CA SER A 513 17.38 -29.96 5.51
C SER A 513 16.01 -29.49 5.00
N GLU A 514 15.37 -30.26 4.11
CA GLU A 514 14.05 -29.90 3.59
C GLU A 514 13.06 -29.63 4.73
N LYS A 515 13.06 -30.49 5.77
CA LYS A 515 12.21 -30.34 6.96
C LYS A 515 12.43 -29.00 7.69
N ASP A 516 13.67 -28.54 7.78
CA ASP A 516 14.00 -27.28 8.45
C ASP A 516 13.69 -26.08 7.56
N ALA A 517 13.93 -26.19 6.25
CA ALA A 517 13.57 -25.17 5.27
C ALA A 517 12.05 -24.92 5.23
N GLN A 518 11.22 -25.98 5.27
CA GLN A 518 9.76 -25.86 5.31
C GLN A 518 9.27 -25.11 6.56
N LYS A 519 9.95 -25.24 7.71
CA LYS A 519 9.66 -24.45 8.92
C LYS A 519 10.16 -23.01 8.81
N ARG A 520 11.26 -22.81 8.09
CA ARG A 520 11.93 -21.52 7.96
C ARG A 520 11.18 -20.56 7.04
N ILE A 521 10.58 -21.04 5.93
CA ILE A 521 9.81 -20.21 4.98
C ILE A 521 8.71 -19.36 5.66
N PRO A 522 7.77 -19.91 6.44
CA PRO A 522 6.75 -19.10 7.12
C PRO A 522 7.34 -18.18 8.19
N GLN A 523 8.47 -18.57 8.81
CA GLN A 523 9.18 -17.70 9.75
C GLN A 523 9.78 -16.49 9.02
N ILE A 524 10.38 -16.67 7.84
CA ILE A 524 10.89 -15.58 7.01
C ILE A 524 9.75 -14.63 6.64
N ALA A 525 8.61 -15.16 6.15
CA ALA A 525 7.45 -14.33 5.81
C ALA A 525 6.95 -13.49 7.01
N ARG A 526 6.95 -14.08 8.22
CA ARG A 526 6.64 -13.37 9.46
C ARG A 526 7.68 -12.31 9.79
N VAL A 527 8.98 -12.59 9.69
CA VAL A 527 10.03 -11.59 9.92
C VAL A 527 9.88 -10.42 8.96
N LEU A 528 9.64 -10.70 7.68
CA LEU A 528 9.41 -9.68 6.66
C LEU A 528 8.15 -8.85 6.97
N SER A 529 7.03 -9.46 7.37
CA SER A 529 5.82 -8.70 7.75
C SER A 529 5.99 -7.87 9.03
N GLN A 530 6.82 -8.33 9.97
CA GLN A 530 7.13 -7.66 11.23
C GLN A 530 8.27 -6.64 11.15
N SER A 531 8.96 -6.55 10.00
CA SER A 531 10.15 -5.71 9.86
C SER A 531 9.88 -4.19 9.85
N TRP A 532 8.61 -3.74 9.91
CA TRP A 532 8.10 -2.35 9.77
C TRP A 532 8.56 -1.68 8.46
N GLY A 533 7.65 -1.13 7.67
CA GLY A 533 7.93 -0.88 6.24
C GLY A 533 7.87 -2.15 5.38
N GLY A 534 7.86 -3.34 5.99
CA GLY A 534 7.46 -4.62 5.38
C GLY A 534 6.03 -4.65 4.84
N TRP A 535 5.19 -3.64 5.09
CA TRP A 535 3.97 -3.45 4.31
C TRP A 535 4.29 -3.08 2.84
N LEU A 536 5.29 -2.22 2.60
CA LEU A 536 5.65 -1.73 1.26
C LEU A 536 6.34 -2.81 0.41
N VAL A 537 7.14 -3.68 1.04
CA VAL A 537 7.94 -4.71 0.34
C VAL A 537 7.50 -6.13 0.66
N GLY A 538 7.06 -6.37 1.90
CA GLY A 538 6.70 -7.67 2.42
C GLY A 538 5.25 -8.06 2.22
N MET A 539 4.28 -7.16 1.98
CA MET A 539 2.89 -7.60 1.73
C MET A 539 2.74 -8.45 0.46
N PRO A 540 3.36 -8.10 -0.68
CA PRO A 540 3.34 -8.97 -1.85
C PRO A 540 3.90 -10.36 -1.52
N MET A 541 5.10 -10.46 -0.94
CA MET A 541 5.70 -11.76 -0.59
C MET A 541 4.96 -12.50 0.52
N ALA A 542 4.53 -11.83 1.58
CA ALA A 542 3.76 -12.41 2.66
C ALA A 542 2.39 -12.89 2.19
N SER A 543 1.74 -12.19 1.25
CA SER A 543 0.46 -12.64 0.68
C SER A 543 0.58 -13.82 -0.29
N LEU A 544 1.79 -14.08 -0.81
CA LEU A 544 2.12 -15.27 -1.61
C LEU A 544 2.50 -16.48 -0.74
N ILE A 545 3.07 -16.23 0.46
CA ILE A 545 3.54 -17.27 1.40
C ILE A 545 2.46 -17.67 2.42
N LEU A 546 1.71 -16.69 2.94
CA LEU A 546 0.62 -16.79 3.94
C LEU A 546 -0.74 -16.66 3.24
#